data_AF-A0A8X6M684-F1
#
_entry.id   AF-A0A8X6M684-F1
#
_cell.length_a   1.000
_cell.length_b   1.000
_cell.length_c   1.000
_cell.angle_alpha   90.00
_cell.angle_beta   90.00
_cell.angle_gamma   90.00
#
_symmetry.space_group_name_H-M   'P 1'
#
loop_
_entity.id
_entity.type
_entity.pdbx_description
1 polymer ?
#
loop_
_entity_poly.entity_id
_entity_poly.type
_entity_poly.pdbx_seq_one_letter_code
_entity_poly.pdbx_strand_id
1 'polypeptide(L)'
;MMSTKETYEHYLDVLADKIEYKELDITECIFDFHVMNYLMEFVCKLCSETIKCKHPKSAVEKKKCKECYEIRNKECSHTDKERSFIGTWTTTEVKLTIQKGYEILNIYEVWNFNSKLTDLFRDYVKMFLKIKLETDDKWSNNFKTEEECRRYVMEKLDIELGKIEKNPGLRLIAKICLNSLWGKFGQRKKMQQKPNMSWKILTESY
;
A
#
# COMPACT_ATOMS: atom_id res chain seq x y z
N MET A 1 -4.39 -21.97 21.09
CA MET A 1 -3.63 -21.82 19.84
C MET A 1 -3.98 -23.00 18.95
N MET A 2 -4.33 -22.75 17.69
CA MET A 2 -4.46 -23.80 16.67
C MET A 2 -3.06 -24.30 16.27
N SER A 3 -2.98 -25.52 15.73
CA SER A 3 -1.75 -25.99 15.08
C SER A 3 -1.52 -25.27 13.74
N THR A 4 -0.29 -25.34 13.23
CA THR A 4 0.06 -24.79 11.91
C THR A 4 -0.78 -25.39 10.78
N LYS A 5 -1.15 -26.67 10.88
CA LYS A 5 -2.00 -27.35 9.90
C LYS A 5 -3.44 -26.82 9.92
N GLU A 6 -4.07 -26.77 11.10
CA GLU A 6 -5.45 -26.27 11.25
C GLU A 6 -5.55 -24.79 10.83
N THR A 7 -4.52 -23.99 11.11
CA THR A 7 -4.41 -22.58 10.70
C THR A 7 -4.37 -22.45 9.17
N TYR A 8 -3.65 -23.36 8.49
CA TYR A 8 -3.56 -23.38 7.02
C TYR A 8 -4.87 -23.81 6.37
N GLU A 9 -5.49 -24.90 6.85
CA GLU A 9 -6.76 -25.42 6.33
C GLU A 9 -7.90 -24.39 6.51
N HIS A 10 -8.01 -23.76 7.68
CA HIS A 10 -8.98 -22.69 7.93
C HIS A 10 -8.74 -21.44 7.06
N TYR A 11 -7.47 -21.09 6.77
CA TYR A 11 -7.16 -19.99 5.87
C TYR A 11 -7.51 -20.28 4.41
N LEU A 12 -7.41 -21.53 3.95
CA LEU A 12 -7.87 -21.92 2.62
C LEU A 12 -9.39 -21.75 2.47
N ASP A 13 -10.18 -22.08 3.49
CA ASP A 13 -11.63 -21.86 3.46
C ASP A 13 -12.01 -20.37 3.52
N VAL A 14 -11.23 -19.54 4.21
CA VAL A 14 -11.32 -18.06 4.17
C VAL A 14 -10.93 -17.50 2.80
N LEU A 15 -9.96 -18.10 2.12
CA LEU A 15 -9.59 -17.72 0.74
C LEU A 15 -10.68 -18.13 -0.28
N ALA A 16 -11.34 -19.27 -0.04
CA ALA A 16 -12.43 -19.81 -0.86
C ALA A 16 -13.82 -19.22 -0.55
N ASP A 17 -13.92 -18.26 0.38
CA ASP A 17 -15.15 -17.60 0.82
C ASP A 17 -16.23 -18.57 1.35
N LYS A 18 -15.81 -19.68 2.00
CA LYS A 18 -16.68 -20.81 2.42
C LYS A 18 -17.20 -20.78 3.86
N ILE A 19 -16.73 -19.86 4.70
CA ILE A 19 -17.05 -19.82 6.14
C ILE A 19 -17.84 -18.56 6.49
N GLU A 20 -18.99 -18.73 7.16
CA GLU A 20 -19.59 -17.65 7.95
C GLU A 20 -18.78 -17.44 9.24
N TYR A 21 -18.27 -16.23 9.41
CA TYR A 21 -17.31 -15.91 10.47
C TYR A 21 -17.97 -15.84 11.85
N LYS A 22 -17.82 -16.91 12.63
CA LYS A 22 -17.99 -16.90 14.09
C LYS A 22 -16.72 -17.37 14.78
N GLU A 23 -16.29 -16.57 15.77
CA GLU A 23 -15.36 -16.95 16.84
C GLU A 23 -13.96 -17.42 16.41
N LEU A 24 -13.11 -16.49 15.94
CA LEU A 24 -11.65 -16.61 16.04
C LEU A 24 -10.98 -15.23 16.13
N ASP A 25 -10.17 -14.99 17.16
CA ASP A 25 -9.51 -13.71 17.48
C ASP A 25 -8.01 -13.77 17.17
N ILE A 26 -7.54 -12.99 16.19
CA ILE A 26 -6.16 -13.05 15.67
C ILE A 26 -5.77 -11.71 15.00
N THR A 27 -4.65 -11.08 15.41
CA THR A 27 -4.69 -9.65 15.81
C THR A 27 -3.85 -8.59 15.05
N GLU A 28 -2.60 -8.91 14.61
CA GLU A 28 -0.62 -8.31 12.56
C GLU A 28 0.02 -9.41 11.48
N CYS A 29 -0.64 -9.79 10.33
CA CYS A 29 -0.38 -11.01 9.49
C CYS A 29 1.06 -11.29 9.01
N ILE A 30 1.47 -12.57 8.84
CA ILE A 30 2.77 -12.98 8.26
C ILE A 30 2.70 -14.28 7.41
N PHE A 31 3.16 -14.21 6.15
CA PHE A 31 3.17 -15.30 5.15
C PHE A 31 4.56 -15.53 4.52
N ASP A 32 4.76 -16.73 3.95
CA ASP A 32 5.95 -17.14 3.18
C ASP A 32 5.57 -17.53 1.75
N PHE A 33 6.10 -16.81 0.76
CA PHE A 33 5.73 -16.98 -0.65
C PHE A 33 6.83 -17.65 -1.47
N HIS A 34 6.41 -18.59 -2.33
CA HIS A 34 7.21 -19.13 -3.42
C HIS A 34 6.96 -18.37 -4.73
N VAL A 35 8.04 -18.09 -5.46
CA VAL A 35 8.05 -17.41 -6.75
C VAL A 35 8.09 -18.41 -7.90
N MET A 36 6.97 -19.12 -8.09
CA MET A 36 6.64 -19.65 -9.41
C MET A 36 6.44 -18.48 -10.40
N ASN A 37 6.79 -18.68 -11.67
CA ASN A 37 7.12 -17.57 -12.54
C ASN A 37 5.94 -16.67 -12.97
N TYR A 38 6.30 -15.40 -13.22
CA TYR A 38 5.57 -14.28 -13.84
C TYR A 38 4.96 -13.18 -12.93
N LEU A 39 5.31 -11.93 -13.30
CA LEU A 39 4.56 -10.69 -13.05
C LEU A 39 4.34 -10.21 -11.60
N MET A 40 5.37 -10.29 -10.76
CA MET A 40 5.57 -9.30 -9.69
C MET A 40 7.06 -8.89 -9.64
N GLU A 41 7.35 -7.61 -9.40
CA GLU A 41 8.68 -6.99 -9.62
C GLU A 41 9.72 -7.31 -8.52
N PHE A 42 9.61 -8.48 -7.90
CA PHE A 42 10.51 -8.91 -6.83
C PHE A 42 11.75 -9.60 -7.42
N VAL A 43 12.78 -8.79 -7.68
CA VAL A 43 14.17 -9.23 -7.81
C VAL A 43 14.48 -10.30 -6.76
N CYS A 44 15.03 -11.45 -7.17
CA CYS A 44 15.54 -12.46 -6.25
C CYS A 44 16.46 -11.81 -5.21
N LYS A 45 16.18 -11.98 -3.91
CA LYS A 45 16.89 -11.28 -2.83
C LYS A 45 18.41 -11.43 -2.94
N LEU A 46 18.88 -12.66 -3.18
CA LEU A 46 20.29 -12.99 -3.39
C LEU A 46 20.89 -12.24 -4.59
N CYS A 47 20.15 -12.11 -5.71
CA CYS A 47 20.55 -11.27 -6.84
C CYS A 47 20.61 -9.78 -6.48
N SER A 48 19.72 -9.26 -5.63
CA SER A 48 19.79 -7.85 -5.20
C SER A 48 20.92 -7.57 -4.22
N GLU A 49 21.37 -8.56 -3.44
CA GLU A 49 22.46 -8.41 -2.48
C GLU A 49 23.84 -8.61 -3.14
N THR A 50 23.94 -9.47 -4.16
CA THR A 50 25.17 -9.71 -4.93
C THR A 50 25.41 -8.68 -6.04
N ILE A 51 24.37 -8.31 -6.82
CA ILE A 51 24.49 -7.46 -8.00
C ILE A 51 24.47 -5.97 -7.61
N LYS A 52 25.57 -5.51 -7.01
CA LYS A 52 25.79 -4.12 -6.62
C LYS A 52 26.17 -3.23 -7.82
N CYS A 53 25.60 -2.03 -7.88
CA CYS A 53 25.81 -1.09 -8.99
C CYS A 53 27.25 -0.53 -9.02
N LYS A 54 28.05 -0.99 -10.00
CA LYS A 54 29.45 -0.56 -10.22
C LYS A 54 29.59 0.73 -11.03
N HIS A 55 28.52 1.25 -11.63
CA HIS A 55 28.57 2.42 -12.53
C HIS A 55 29.01 3.71 -11.82
N PRO A 56 29.66 4.67 -12.52
CA PRO A 56 30.09 5.96 -11.97
C PRO A 56 28.90 6.94 -11.84
N LYS A 57 27.96 6.60 -10.93
CA LYS A 57 26.74 7.36 -10.63
C LYS A 57 26.70 7.67 -9.11
N SER A 58 25.98 8.69 -8.67
CA SER A 58 25.87 9.05 -7.24
C SER A 58 25.20 7.95 -6.41
N ALA A 59 25.28 8.04 -5.08
CA ALA A 59 24.66 7.06 -4.18
C ALA A 59 23.12 6.97 -4.32
N VAL A 60 22.46 8.03 -4.81
CA VAL A 60 21.01 8.05 -5.07
C VAL A 60 20.70 7.40 -6.43
N GLU A 61 21.45 7.77 -7.47
CA GLU A 61 21.28 7.23 -8.82
C GLU A 61 21.66 5.75 -8.92
N LYS A 62 22.68 5.31 -8.16
CA LYS A 62 23.06 3.88 -8.05
C LYS A 62 21.89 3.00 -7.61
N LYS A 63 21.01 3.49 -6.74
CA LYS A 63 19.80 2.77 -6.32
C LYS A 63 18.73 2.68 -7.43
N LYS A 64 18.71 3.66 -8.34
CA LYS A 64 17.76 3.77 -9.47
C LYS A 64 18.36 3.39 -10.84
N CYS A 65 19.52 2.72 -10.85
CA CYS A 65 20.26 2.47 -12.09
C CYS A 65 19.53 1.43 -12.98
N LYS A 66 18.99 1.87 -14.11
CA LYS A 66 18.18 1.03 -15.03
C LYS A 66 18.93 -0.23 -15.47
N GLU A 67 20.19 -0.12 -15.89
CA GLU A 67 20.98 -1.29 -16.31
C GLU A 67 21.07 -2.34 -15.18
N CYS A 68 21.27 -1.90 -13.94
CA CYS A 68 21.33 -2.79 -12.79
C CYS A 68 19.96 -3.31 -12.35
N TYR A 69 18.85 -2.65 -12.69
CA TYR A 69 17.50 -3.19 -12.50
C TYR A 69 17.23 -4.31 -13.50
N GLU A 70 17.51 -4.06 -14.78
CA GLU A 70 17.36 -5.05 -15.86
C GLU A 70 18.21 -6.30 -15.62
N ILE A 71 19.48 -6.16 -15.22
CA ILE A 71 20.36 -7.30 -14.90
C ILE A 71 19.82 -8.09 -13.68
N ARG A 72 19.19 -7.43 -12.70
CA ARG A 72 18.60 -8.07 -11.51
C ARG A 72 17.24 -8.72 -11.77
N ASN A 73 16.55 -8.34 -12.84
CA ASN A 73 15.29 -8.93 -13.29
C ASN A 73 15.46 -10.01 -14.37
N LYS A 74 16.70 -10.36 -14.75
CA LYS A 74 16.95 -11.55 -15.58
C LYS A 74 16.74 -12.83 -14.78
N GLU A 75 16.50 -13.92 -15.50
CA GLU A 75 16.49 -15.27 -14.93
C GLU A 75 17.78 -15.54 -14.14
N CYS A 76 17.63 -16.16 -12.98
CA CYS A 76 18.73 -16.47 -12.07
C CYS A 76 18.74 -17.96 -11.77
N SER A 77 19.94 -18.54 -11.62
CA SER A 77 20.13 -19.96 -11.30
C SER A 77 19.87 -20.32 -9.84
N HIS A 78 19.31 -19.41 -9.04
CA HIS A 78 18.91 -19.70 -7.67
C HIS A 78 17.69 -20.62 -7.67
N THR A 79 17.68 -21.60 -6.79
CA THR A 79 16.55 -22.50 -6.63
C THR A 79 15.30 -21.75 -6.17
N ASP A 80 14.16 -22.36 -6.44
CA ASP A 80 12.85 -21.90 -6.01
C ASP A 80 12.78 -21.57 -4.51
N LYS A 81 13.39 -22.39 -3.65
CA LYS A 81 13.47 -22.12 -2.20
C LYS A 81 14.36 -20.92 -1.86
N GLU A 82 15.42 -20.67 -2.63
CA GLU A 82 16.28 -19.47 -2.48
C GLU A 82 15.65 -18.19 -3.05
N ARG A 83 14.60 -18.32 -3.87
CA ARG A 83 13.78 -17.21 -4.39
C ARG A 83 12.59 -16.88 -3.49
N SER A 84 12.23 -17.75 -2.54
CA SER A 84 11.14 -17.52 -1.59
C SER A 84 11.38 -16.31 -0.69
N PHE A 85 10.30 -15.73 -0.14
CA PHE A 85 10.40 -14.63 0.80
C PHE A 85 9.28 -14.61 1.85
N ILE A 86 9.70 -14.35 3.10
CA ILE A 86 8.83 -14.14 4.25
C ILE A 86 8.46 -12.66 4.34
N GLY A 87 7.19 -12.34 4.58
CA GLY A 87 6.73 -10.96 4.80
C GLY A 87 5.33 -10.83 5.36
N THR A 88 4.98 -9.61 5.77
CA THR A 88 3.64 -9.21 6.20
C THR A 88 2.85 -8.70 5.02
N TRP A 89 1.68 -9.31 4.75
CA TRP A 89 0.86 -9.05 3.58
C TRP A 89 -0.64 -9.06 3.94
N THR A 90 -1.45 -8.31 3.20
CA THR A 90 -2.91 -8.33 3.35
C THR A 90 -3.54 -9.49 2.58
N THR A 91 -4.70 -9.98 3.01
CA THR A 91 -5.45 -11.05 2.33
C THR A 91 -5.72 -10.74 0.84
N THR A 92 -5.88 -9.47 0.48
CA THR A 92 -6.05 -9.01 -0.90
C THR A 92 -4.78 -9.22 -1.74
N GLU A 93 -3.61 -8.91 -1.19
CA GLU A 93 -2.32 -9.18 -1.83
C GLU A 93 -2.10 -10.70 -1.95
N VAL A 94 -2.48 -11.48 -0.94
CA VAL A 94 -2.39 -12.95 -0.97
C VAL A 94 -3.32 -13.56 -2.02
N LYS A 95 -4.58 -13.12 -2.12
CA LYS A 95 -5.48 -13.57 -3.21
C LYS A 95 -4.90 -13.21 -4.60
N LEU A 96 -4.22 -12.06 -4.74
CA LEU A 96 -3.59 -11.65 -6.00
C LEU A 96 -2.28 -12.39 -6.32
N THR A 97 -1.46 -12.77 -5.34
CA THR A 97 -0.25 -13.58 -5.59
C THR A 97 -0.63 -14.97 -6.10
N ILE A 98 -1.61 -15.63 -5.47
CA ILE A 98 -2.15 -16.92 -5.92
C ILE A 98 -2.68 -16.83 -7.36
N GLN A 99 -3.45 -15.78 -7.69
CA GLN A 99 -3.94 -15.53 -9.06
C GLN A 99 -2.82 -15.34 -10.09
N LYS A 100 -1.63 -14.91 -9.67
CA LYS A 100 -0.43 -14.78 -10.51
C LYS A 100 0.42 -16.05 -10.55
N GLY A 101 -0.03 -17.14 -9.93
CA GLY A 101 0.66 -18.44 -9.92
C GLY A 101 1.65 -18.62 -8.77
N TYR A 102 1.78 -17.67 -7.84
CA TYR A 102 2.65 -17.81 -6.66
C TYR A 102 2.06 -18.84 -5.70
N GLU A 103 2.91 -19.71 -5.16
CA GLU A 103 2.54 -20.72 -4.17
C GLU A 103 2.85 -20.20 -2.75
N ILE A 104 2.12 -20.67 -1.73
CA ILE A 104 2.38 -20.35 -0.32
C ILE A 104 3.10 -21.53 0.31
N LEU A 105 4.35 -21.33 0.74
CA LEU A 105 5.15 -22.40 1.37
C LEU A 105 4.75 -22.62 2.83
N ASN A 106 4.70 -21.52 3.59
CA ASN A 106 4.44 -21.52 5.01
C ASN A 106 3.52 -20.35 5.36
N ILE A 107 2.75 -20.52 6.42
CA ILE A 107 1.97 -19.46 7.04
C ILE A 107 2.38 -19.40 8.50
N TYR A 108 2.89 -18.25 8.93
CA TYR A 108 3.38 -18.07 10.30
C TYR A 108 2.33 -17.41 11.19
N GLU A 109 1.56 -16.46 10.64
CA GLU A 109 0.50 -15.75 11.36
C GLU A 109 -0.64 -15.34 10.40
N VAL A 110 -1.88 -15.71 10.73
CA VAL A 110 -3.10 -15.32 10.00
C VAL A 110 -3.96 -14.45 10.89
N TRP A 111 -4.32 -13.26 10.44
CA TRP A 111 -5.13 -12.32 11.22
C TRP A 111 -6.53 -12.17 10.64
N ASN A 112 -7.52 -12.02 11.53
CA ASN A 112 -8.94 -11.97 11.13
C ASN A 112 -9.71 -10.94 11.96
N PHE A 113 -10.16 -9.88 11.28
CA PHE A 113 -11.07 -8.89 11.85
C PHE A 113 -12.52 -9.32 11.60
N ASN A 114 -13.12 -9.98 12.59
CA ASN A 114 -14.49 -10.52 12.52
C ASN A 114 -15.54 -9.45 12.13
N SER A 115 -15.38 -8.23 12.64
CA SER A 115 -16.23 -7.08 12.30
C SER A 115 -15.62 -6.24 11.18
N LYS A 116 -16.34 -6.07 10.06
CA LYS A 116 -15.95 -5.20 8.93
C LYS A 116 -16.96 -4.06 8.78
N LEU A 117 -16.52 -2.82 9.02
CA LEU A 117 -17.32 -1.61 8.83
C LEU A 117 -17.10 -1.02 7.43
N THR A 118 -18.18 -0.68 6.73
CA THR A 118 -18.15 -0.14 5.34
C THR A 118 -18.55 1.34 5.28
N ASP A 119 -18.64 1.97 6.44
CA ASP A 119 -19.31 3.23 6.74
C ASP A 119 -18.48 4.13 7.67
N LEU A 120 -17.63 3.56 8.54
CA LEU A 120 -16.75 4.27 9.50
C LEU A 120 -16.04 5.52 8.97
N PHE A 121 -15.60 5.52 7.71
CA PHE A 121 -14.97 6.68 7.06
C PHE A 121 -15.80 7.28 5.91
N ARG A 122 -17.01 6.78 5.65
CA ARG A 122 -17.86 7.16 4.52
C ARG A 122 -18.15 8.66 4.53
N ASP A 123 -18.62 9.19 5.64
CA ASP A 123 -19.04 10.60 5.71
C ASP A 123 -17.85 11.55 5.74
N TYR A 124 -16.74 11.16 6.38
CA TYR A 124 -15.46 11.88 6.31
C TYR A 124 -14.97 11.98 4.85
N VAL A 125 -14.93 10.85 4.14
CA VAL A 125 -14.47 10.80 2.74
C VAL A 125 -15.45 11.54 1.82
N LYS A 126 -16.77 11.34 1.97
CA LYS A 126 -17.79 12.09 1.22
C LYS A 126 -17.67 13.59 1.42
N MET A 127 -17.53 14.07 2.66
CA MET A 127 -17.41 15.49 2.98
C MET A 127 -16.20 16.13 2.29
N PHE A 128 -14.99 15.56 2.45
CA PHE A 128 -13.80 16.13 1.82
C PHE A 128 -13.75 15.89 0.30
N LEU A 129 -14.37 14.83 -0.21
CA LEU A 129 -14.49 14.61 -1.65
C LEU A 129 -15.49 15.59 -2.29
N LYS A 130 -16.62 15.88 -1.64
CA LYS A 130 -17.57 16.94 -2.01
C LYS A 130 -16.87 18.30 -2.09
N ILE A 131 -16.23 18.74 -1.00
CA ILE A 131 -15.48 20.01 -0.96
C ILE A 131 -14.42 20.06 -2.08
N LYS A 132 -13.68 18.97 -2.31
CA LYS A 132 -12.66 18.88 -3.37
C LYS A 132 -13.24 18.96 -4.79
N LEU A 133 -14.47 18.50 -5.01
CA LEU A 133 -15.17 18.57 -6.31
C LEU A 133 -15.80 19.94 -6.52
N GLU A 134 -16.47 20.50 -5.51
CA GLU A 134 -17.05 21.84 -5.54
C GLU A 134 -15.99 22.94 -5.73
N THR A 135 -14.74 22.68 -5.34
CA THR A 135 -13.65 23.67 -5.43
C THR A 135 -12.72 23.52 -6.65
N ASP A 136 -13.05 22.64 -7.59
CA ASP A 136 -12.22 22.33 -8.78
C ASP A 136 -13.01 22.55 -10.09
N ASP A 137 -12.61 23.55 -10.88
CA ASP A 137 -13.21 23.88 -12.18
C ASP A 137 -12.85 22.86 -13.30
N LYS A 138 -12.10 21.82 -12.95
CA LYS A 138 -11.53 20.83 -13.87
C LYS A 138 -12.46 19.67 -14.23
N TRP A 139 -13.74 19.69 -13.81
CA TRP A 139 -14.74 18.72 -14.28
C TRP A 139 -14.83 18.71 -15.82
N SER A 140 -14.66 19.88 -16.43
CA SER A 140 -14.60 20.17 -17.87
C SER A 140 -13.57 19.37 -18.68
N ASN A 141 -12.59 18.72 -18.02
CA ASN A 141 -11.63 17.83 -18.68
C ASN A 141 -12.19 16.41 -18.92
N ASN A 142 -13.28 16.03 -18.25
CA ASN A 142 -13.85 14.68 -18.28
C ASN A 142 -15.34 14.65 -18.67
N PHE A 143 -16.06 15.76 -18.49
CA PHE A 143 -17.49 15.91 -18.77
C PHE A 143 -17.73 17.14 -19.64
N LYS A 144 -18.74 17.10 -20.52
CA LYS A 144 -19.08 18.21 -21.43
C LYS A 144 -19.92 19.29 -20.74
N THR A 145 -20.70 18.90 -19.72
CA THR A 145 -21.57 19.78 -18.94
C THR A 145 -21.41 19.57 -17.44
N GLU A 146 -21.80 20.56 -16.65
CA GLU A 146 -21.76 20.47 -15.18
C GLU A 146 -22.80 19.47 -14.68
N GLU A 147 -23.91 19.32 -15.40
CA GLU A 147 -25.02 18.41 -15.15
C GLU A 147 -24.63 16.94 -15.37
N GLU A 148 -23.80 16.65 -16.38
CA GLU A 148 -23.17 15.33 -16.56
C GLU A 148 -22.26 14.99 -15.36
N CYS A 149 -21.45 15.96 -14.91
CA CYS A 149 -20.57 15.75 -13.75
C CYS A 149 -21.36 15.52 -12.46
N ARG A 150 -22.37 16.37 -12.17
CA ARG A 150 -23.29 16.21 -11.04
C ARG A 150 -23.95 14.82 -11.04
N ARG A 151 -24.50 14.40 -12.18
CA ARG A 151 -25.18 13.10 -12.33
C ARG A 151 -24.22 11.93 -12.08
N TYR A 152 -23.04 11.96 -12.68
CA TYR A 152 -22.01 10.93 -12.49
C TYR A 152 -21.55 10.84 -11.02
N VAL A 153 -21.31 11.98 -10.37
CA VAL A 153 -20.89 12.03 -8.97
C VAL A 153 -21.99 11.52 -8.04
N MET A 154 -23.25 11.86 -8.28
CA MET A 154 -24.36 11.31 -7.51
C MET A 154 -24.50 9.79 -7.72
N GLU A 155 -24.49 9.32 -8.98
CA GLU A 155 -24.66 7.91 -9.33
C GLU A 155 -23.52 7.01 -8.80
N LYS A 156 -22.27 7.49 -8.81
CA LYS A 156 -21.09 6.67 -8.46
C LYS A 156 -20.56 6.87 -7.04
N LEU A 157 -20.87 8.00 -6.39
CA LEU A 157 -20.29 8.36 -5.09
C LEU A 157 -21.35 8.70 -4.03
N ASP A 158 -22.63 8.84 -4.42
CA ASP A 158 -23.73 9.21 -3.51
C ASP A 158 -23.43 10.56 -2.81
N ILE A 159 -23.06 11.56 -3.63
CA ILE A 159 -22.68 12.92 -3.22
C ILE A 159 -23.45 13.93 -4.06
N GLU A 160 -24.30 14.74 -3.42
CA GLU A 160 -24.92 15.91 -4.04
C GLU A 160 -23.92 17.08 -4.06
N LEU A 161 -23.63 17.65 -5.24
CA LEU A 161 -22.78 18.83 -5.40
C LEU A 161 -23.61 20.11 -5.47
N GLY A 162 -23.26 21.11 -4.65
CA GLY A 162 -23.83 22.45 -4.67
C GLY A 162 -23.23 23.33 -5.76
N LYS A 163 -22.88 24.57 -5.41
CA LYS A 163 -22.19 25.51 -6.32
C LYS A 163 -20.75 25.03 -6.54
N ILE A 164 -20.35 24.88 -7.80
CA ILE A 164 -18.95 24.67 -8.16
C ILE A 164 -18.28 26.04 -8.32
N GLU A 165 -17.22 26.31 -7.56
CA GLU A 165 -16.49 27.57 -7.56
C GLU A 165 -15.00 27.36 -7.23
N LYS A 166 -14.14 27.78 -8.15
CA LYS A 166 -12.69 27.53 -8.11
C LYS A 166 -12.02 28.11 -6.87
N ASN A 167 -11.68 27.27 -5.89
CA ASN A 167 -10.96 27.67 -4.69
C ASN A 167 -9.72 26.77 -4.47
N PRO A 168 -8.53 27.16 -4.96
CA PRO A 168 -7.35 26.32 -4.90
C PRO A 168 -6.85 26.08 -3.47
N GLY A 169 -7.12 26.99 -2.52
CA GLY A 169 -6.75 26.85 -1.12
C GLY A 169 -7.61 25.81 -0.39
N LEU A 170 -8.94 25.93 -0.50
CA LEU A 170 -9.87 24.97 0.10
C LEU A 170 -9.74 23.57 -0.54
N ARG A 171 -9.51 23.51 -1.86
CA ARG A 171 -9.18 22.28 -2.59
C ARG A 171 -7.90 21.61 -2.08
N LEU A 172 -6.87 22.40 -1.75
CA LEU A 172 -5.62 21.90 -1.17
C LEU A 172 -5.87 21.30 0.22
N ILE A 173 -6.63 22.00 1.08
CA ILE A 173 -7.01 21.50 2.41
C ILE A 173 -7.77 20.18 2.30
N ALA A 174 -8.80 20.10 1.46
CA ALA A 174 -9.58 18.88 1.25
C ALA A 174 -8.72 17.71 0.73
N LYS A 175 -7.78 17.96 -0.20
CA LYS A 175 -6.80 16.95 -0.63
C LYS A 175 -5.87 16.51 0.51
N ILE A 176 -5.43 17.43 1.37
CA ILE A 176 -4.60 17.10 2.53
C ILE A 176 -5.38 16.22 3.51
N CYS A 177 -6.63 16.54 3.84
CA CYS A 177 -7.47 15.75 4.75
C CYS A 177 -7.70 14.32 4.22
N LEU A 178 -8.00 14.15 2.92
CA LEU A 178 -8.16 12.84 2.27
C LEU A 178 -6.87 12.00 2.28
N ASN A 179 -5.70 12.62 2.08
CA ASN A 179 -4.43 11.89 2.00
C ASN A 179 -3.81 11.62 3.39
N SER A 180 -3.91 12.58 4.32
CA SER A 180 -3.27 12.51 5.64
C SER A 180 -3.95 11.54 6.59
N LEU A 181 -5.23 11.22 6.40
CA LEU A 181 -5.93 10.18 7.17
C LEU A 181 -5.18 8.84 7.09
N TRP A 182 -4.93 8.35 5.87
CA TRP A 182 -4.22 7.10 5.62
C TRP A 182 -2.77 7.17 6.09
N GLY A 183 -2.10 8.31 5.89
CA GLY A 183 -0.76 8.57 6.40
C GLY A 183 -0.66 8.54 7.93
N LYS A 184 -1.75 8.85 8.64
CA LYS A 184 -1.83 8.78 10.11
C LYS A 184 -1.97 7.35 10.62
N PHE A 185 -2.77 6.51 9.95
CA PHE A 185 -2.84 5.07 10.25
C PHE A 185 -1.51 4.36 9.93
N GLY A 186 -0.83 4.75 8.85
CA GLY A 186 0.53 4.27 8.51
C GLY A 186 1.66 4.89 9.34
N GLN A 187 1.39 5.62 10.43
CA GLN A 187 2.44 6.31 11.20
C GLN A 187 3.31 5.31 11.98
N ARG A 188 4.62 5.34 11.73
CA ARG A 188 5.61 4.49 12.42
C ARG A 188 5.64 4.77 13.93
N LYS A 189 5.38 3.73 14.74
CA LYS A 189 5.41 3.74 16.22
C LYS A 189 6.73 4.32 16.79
N LYS A 190 7.88 4.10 16.11
CA LYS A 190 9.18 4.71 16.44
C LYS A 190 9.65 5.61 15.30
N MET A 191 9.68 6.91 15.53
CA MET A 191 10.30 7.89 14.63
C MET A 191 11.78 8.03 15.02
N GLN A 192 12.69 7.77 14.07
CA GLN A 192 14.11 8.07 14.28
C GLN A 192 14.27 9.58 14.41
N GLN A 193 14.65 10.05 15.61
CA GLN A 193 15.07 11.43 15.78
C GLN A 193 16.34 11.62 14.94
N LYS A 194 16.32 12.61 14.03
CA LYS A 194 17.58 13.13 13.51
C LYS A 194 18.32 13.76 14.71
N PRO A 195 19.63 13.54 14.88
CA PRO A 195 20.36 14.27 15.91
C PRO A 195 20.18 15.78 15.65
N ASN A 196 19.84 16.54 16.69
CA ASN A 196 19.70 17.97 16.57
C ASN A 196 21.07 18.55 16.18
N MET A 197 21.19 18.99 14.92
CA MET A 197 22.29 19.84 14.44
C MET A 197 22.09 21.25 15.01
N SER A 198 22.08 21.36 16.34
CA SER A 198 22.23 22.63 17.04
C SER A 198 23.63 23.14 16.72
N TRP A 199 23.71 24.15 15.86
CA TRP A 199 24.95 24.89 15.62
C TRP A 199 25.38 25.50 16.95
N LYS A 200 26.31 24.83 17.65
CA LYS A 200 27.07 25.46 18.74
C LYS A 200 27.92 26.55 18.09
N ILE A 201 27.42 27.78 18.13
CA ILE A 201 28.23 28.96 17.87
C ILE A 201 29.33 28.92 18.92
N LEU A 202 30.57 28.70 18.48
CA LEU A 202 31.73 28.81 19.35
C LEU A 202 31.98 30.31 19.59
N THR A 203 31.34 30.83 20.63
CA THR A 203 31.73 32.12 21.21
C THR A 203 33.03 31.90 21.97
N GLU A 204 34.15 32.00 21.26
CA GLU A 204 35.47 32.17 21.87
C GLU A 204 35.46 33.49 22.64
N SER A 205 35.36 33.40 23.97
CA SER A 205 35.56 34.53 24.87
C SER A 205 37.05 34.72 25.10
N TYR A 206 37.52 35.95 24.84
CA TYR A 206 38.88 36.46 25.07
C TYR A 206 39.50 36.06 26.42
#